data_AF-A0AAC9IDT7-F1
#
_entry.id   AF-A0AAC9IDT7-F1
#
_cell.length_a   1.000
_cell.length_b   1.000
_cell.length_c   1.000
_cell.angle_alpha   90.00
_cell.angle_beta   90.00
_cell.angle_gamma   90.00
#
_symmetry.space_group_name_H-M   'P 1'
#
loop_
_entity.id
_entity.type
_entity.pdbx_description
1 polymer ?
#
loop_
_entity_poly.entity_id
_entity_poly.type
_entity_poly.pdbx_seq_one_letter_code
_entity_poly.pdbx_strand_id
1 'polypeptide(L)'
;MKKWGFMLMCVLLLSACQREDEGKDRRLVAAEHMLEAITEGNKRKIENVYVEGAVPSPSDILKSKKEWGIESLSYEDFQMEEASIHVFHANYEDVETGEKKALAFRVKEDPERGGVIIDFVGIVEGSDASSK
;
A
#
# COMPACT_ATOMS: atom_id res chain seq x y z
N MET A 1 19.22 37.41 35.25
CA MET A 1 18.20 36.38 34.96
C MET A 1 17.45 36.75 33.69
N LYS A 2 18.00 36.49 32.49
CA LYS A 2 17.34 36.84 31.21
C LYS A 2 17.97 36.11 30.01
N LYS A 3 18.23 34.80 30.16
CA LYS A 3 18.80 33.97 29.07
C LYS A 3 18.04 32.66 28.82
N TRP A 4 16.97 32.41 29.55
CA TRP A 4 16.22 31.15 29.48
C TRP A 4 14.99 31.20 28.55
N GLY A 5 14.60 32.39 28.08
CA GLY A 5 13.47 32.52 27.15
C GLY A 5 13.81 32.22 25.69
N PHE A 6 15.07 32.37 25.28
CA PHE A 6 15.47 32.23 23.88
C PHE A 6 15.60 30.77 23.44
N MET A 7 15.94 29.86 24.37
CA MET A 7 16.12 28.44 24.07
C MET A 7 14.78 27.72 23.83
N LEU A 8 13.67 28.24 24.37
CA LEU A 8 12.33 27.65 24.24
C LEU A 8 11.66 27.98 22.88
N MET A 9 12.06 29.08 22.23
CA MET A 9 11.56 29.46 20.90
C MET A 9 12.14 28.61 19.78
N CYS A 10 13.40 28.15 19.91
CA CYS A 10 14.04 27.29 18.91
C CYS A 10 13.44 25.87 18.85
N VAL A 11 12.93 25.35 19.98
CA VAL A 11 12.31 24.01 20.02
C VAL A 11 10.95 24.01 19.31
N LEU A 12 10.19 25.11 19.41
CA LEU A 12 8.88 25.24 18.75
C LEU A 12 8.97 25.42 17.23
N LEU A 13 10.11 25.90 16.71
CA LEU A 13 10.35 26.03 15.27
C LEU A 13 10.71 24.69 14.60
N LEU A 14 11.17 23.70 15.36
CA LEU A 14 11.46 22.35 14.82
C LEU A 14 10.18 21.51 14.63
N SER A 15 9.14 21.75 15.43
CA SER A 15 7.84 21.06 15.28
C SER A 15 7.01 21.60 14.11
N ALA A 16 7.34 22.76 13.56
CA ALA A 16 6.64 23.37 12.41
C ALA A 16 7.26 23.01 11.05
N CYS A 17 8.34 22.21 11.02
CA CYS A 17 8.98 21.70 9.81
C CYS A 17 8.87 20.17 9.66
N GLN A 18 7.90 19.51 10.30
CA GLN A 18 7.51 18.16 9.89
C GLN A 18 6.51 18.28 8.74
N ARG A 19 7.04 18.60 7.57
CA ARG A 19 6.36 18.36 6.30
C ARG A 19 6.41 16.84 6.11
N GLU A 20 5.35 16.14 6.53
CA GLU A 20 5.19 14.67 6.49
C GLU A 20 5.20 14.05 5.07
N ASP A 21 5.63 14.79 4.05
CA ASP A 21 5.54 14.36 2.64
C ASP A 21 6.85 14.60 1.87
N GLU A 22 7.99 14.64 2.57
CA GLU A 22 9.31 14.61 1.94
C GLU A 22 9.78 13.16 1.76
N GLY A 23 9.46 12.58 0.60
CA GLY A 23 10.28 11.53 -0.01
C GLY A 23 9.76 10.09 0.01
N LYS A 24 8.52 9.82 0.42
CA LYS A 24 7.94 8.48 0.28
C LYS A 24 7.68 8.18 -1.20
N ASP A 25 8.10 7.00 -1.67
CA ASP A 25 7.91 6.58 -3.05
C ASP A 25 6.40 6.58 -3.39
N ARG A 26 5.99 7.39 -4.38
CA ARG A 26 4.59 7.51 -4.82
C ARG A 26 4.03 6.16 -5.28
N ARG A 27 4.88 5.25 -5.77
CA ARG A 27 4.50 3.89 -6.16
C ARG A 27 4.11 3.04 -4.94
N LEU A 28 4.90 3.11 -3.88
CA LEU A 28 4.60 2.44 -2.61
C LEU A 28 3.31 2.98 -2.01
N VAL A 29 3.11 4.30 -1.98
CA VAL A 29 1.89 4.93 -1.47
C VAL A 29 0.65 4.45 -2.23
N ALA A 30 0.72 4.33 -3.56
CA ALA A 30 -0.38 3.80 -4.35
C ALA A 30 -0.71 2.34 -3.99
N ALA A 31 0.32 1.50 -3.81
CA ALA A 31 0.16 0.11 -3.40
C ALA A 31 -0.44 -0.02 -1.99
N GLU A 32 -0.01 0.80 -1.03
CA GLU A 32 -0.57 0.85 0.32
C GLU A 32 -2.04 1.29 0.32
N HIS A 33 -2.38 2.34 -0.43
CA HIS A 33 -3.77 2.79 -0.55
C HIS A 33 -4.67 1.73 -1.18
N MET A 34 -4.15 0.97 -2.16
CA MET A 34 -4.89 -0.16 -2.73
C MET A 34 -5.09 -1.28 -1.71
N LEU A 35 -4.03 -1.65 -0.98
CA LEU A 35 -4.12 -2.66 0.06
C LEU A 35 -5.15 -2.27 1.13
N GLU A 36 -5.10 -1.04 1.63
CA GLU A 36 -6.09 -0.50 2.58
C GLU A 36 -7.52 -0.58 2.01
N ALA A 37 -7.71 -0.18 0.75
CA ALA A 37 -9.02 -0.25 0.11
C ALA A 37 -9.56 -1.68 0.01
N ILE A 38 -8.69 -2.66 -0.25
CA ILE A 38 -9.03 -4.09 -0.31
C ILE A 38 -9.38 -4.61 1.08
N THR A 39 -8.56 -4.35 2.10
CA THR A 39 -8.80 -4.84 3.47
C THR A 39 -10.08 -4.24 4.04
N GLU A 40 -10.37 -2.95 3.80
CA GLU A 40 -11.62 -2.29 4.16
C GLU A 40 -12.85 -2.76 3.37
N GLY A 41 -12.66 -3.44 2.22
CA GLY A 41 -13.76 -3.79 1.33
C GLY A 41 -14.35 -2.58 0.58
N ASN A 42 -13.58 -1.51 0.39
CA ASN A 42 -14.06 -0.23 -0.10
C ASN A 42 -13.85 -0.09 -1.62
N LYS A 43 -14.87 -0.48 -2.40
CA LYS A 43 -14.81 -0.43 -3.87
C LYS A 43 -14.45 0.96 -4.43
N ARG A 44 -15.01 2.03 -3.84
CA ARG A 44 -14.75 3.40 -4.33
C ARG A 44 -13.30 3.80 -4.15
N LYS A 45 -12.66 3.40 -3.04
CA LYS A 45 -11.22 3.63 -2.83
C LYS A 45 -10.39 2.87 -3.86
N ILE A 46 -10.75 1.62 -4.20
CA ILE A 46 -10.08 0.85 -5.27
C ILE A 46 -10.21 1.57 -6.62
N GLU A 47 -11.42 1.99 -7.00
CA GLU A 47 -11.68 2.70 -8.27
C GLU A 47 -10.87 4.00 -8.42
N ASN A 48 -10.52 4.66 -7.32
CA ASN A 48 -9.74 5.91 -7.38
C ASN A 48 -8.29 5.70 -7.81
N VAL A 49 -7.71 4.52 -7.51
CA VAL A 49 -6.30 4.20 -7.77
C VAL A 49 -6.10 3.13 -8.84
N TYR A 50 -7.18 2.45 -9.26
CA TYR A 50 -7.15 1.38 -10.25
C TYR A 50 -7.40 1.88 -11.68
N VAL A 51 -6.75 1.26 -12.66
CA VAL A 51 -6.99 1.56 -14.08
C VAL A 51 -8.38 1.11 -14.49
N GLU A 52 -9.14 2.03 -15.10
CA GLU A 52 -10.46 1.73 -15.65
C GLU A 52 -10.34 0.66 -16.76
N GLY A 53 -11.13 -0.41 -16.64
CA GLY A 53 -11.15 -1.51 -17.60
C GLY A 53 -10.05 -2.58 -17.40
N ALA A 54 -9.17 -2.43 -16.41
CA ALA A 54 -8.22 -3.48 -16.04
C ALA A 54 -8.93 -4.71 -15.43
N VAL A 55 -8.29 -5.87 -15.57
CA VAL A 55 -8.78 -7.17 -15.07
C VAL A 55 -7.77 -7.69 -14.04
N PRO A 56 -8.21 -8.12 -12.84
CA PRO A 56 -9.61 -8.20 -12.36
C PRO A 56 -10.26 -6.82 -12.10
N SER A 57 -11.58 -6.72 -12.26
CA SER A 57 -12.29 -5.46 -11.95
C SER A 57 -12.27 -5.16 -10.43
N PRO A 58 -12.49 -3.91 -9.98
CA PRO A 58 -12.58 -3.58 -8.55
C PRO A 58 -13.56 -4.46 -7.77
N SER A 59 -14.68 -4.85 -8.39
CA SER A 59 -15.65 -5.75 -7.77
C SER A 59 -15.12 -7.19 -7.68
N ASP A 60 -14.35 -7.65 -8.66
CA ASP A 60 -13.80 -9.01 -8.65
C ASP A 60 -12.62 -9.12 -7.67
N ILE A 61 -11.82 -8.07 -7.53
CA ILE A 61 -10.78 -7.96 -6.48
C ILE A 61 -11.42 -8.17 -5.10
N LEU A 62 -12.52 -7.48 -4.80
CA LEU A 62 -13.20 -7.61 -3.50
C LEU A 62 -13.82 -8.98 -3.27
N LYS A 63 -14.36 -9.62 -4.32
CA LYS A 63 -14.89 -11.00 -4.21
C LYS A 63 -13.77 -12.02 -3.97
N SER A 64 -12.59 -11.76 -4.54
CA SER A 64 -11.44 -12.67 -4.46
C SER A 64 -10.81 -12.68 -3.06
N LYS A 65 -11.12 -11.72 -2.18
CA LYS A 65 -10.62 -11.68 -0.78
C LYS A 65 -10.77 -13.02 -0.05
N LYS A 66 -11.90 -13.68 -0.25
CA LYS A 66 -12.17 -14.98 0.37
C LYS A 66 -11.26 -16.07 -0.18
N GLU A 67 -11.12 -16.13 -1.50
CA GLU A 67 -10.25 -17.10 -2.18
C GLU A 67 -8.77 -16.88 -1.84
N TRP A 68 -8.39 -15.63 -1.57
CA TRP A 68 -7.05 -15.26 -1.12
C TRP A 68 -6.82 -15.47 0.38
N GLY A 69 -7.84 -15.83 1.16
CA GLY A 69 -7.70 -16.04 2.60
C GLY A 69 -7.48 -14.75 3.40
N ILE A 70 -7.92 -13.60 2.89
CA ILE A 70 -7.67 -12.28 3.50
C ILE A 70 -8.94 -11.59 4.05
N GLU A 71 -10.07 -12.31 4.16
CA GLU A 71 -11.33 -11.72 4.64
C GLU A 71 -11.24 -11.15 6.06
N SER A 72 -10.46 -11.80 6.94
CA SER A 72 -10.29 -11.40 8.33
C SER A 72 -9.05 -10.52 8.58
N LEU A 73 -8.21 -10.32 7.58
CA LEU A 73 -6.95 -9.58 7.72
C LEU A 73 -7.18 -8.07 7.62
N SER A 74 -6.48 -7.31 8.45
CA SER A 74 -6.38 -5.85 8.37
C SER A 74 -5.11 -5.43 7.64
N TYR A 75 -4.98 -4.13 7.35
CA TYR A 75 -3.81 -3.59 6.65
C TYR A 75 -2.49 -3.94 7.36
N GLU A 76 -2.51 -3.96 8.69
CA GLU A 76 -1.36 -4.19 9.55
C GLU A 76 -0.85 -5.64 9.53
N ASP A 77 -1.66 -6.58 9.03
CA ASP A 77 -1.26 -7.99 8.89
C ASP A 77 -0.34 -8.23 7.68
N PHE A 78 -0.08 -7.20 6.89
CA PHE A 78 0.72 -7.27 5.68
C PHE A 78 2.06 -6.55 5.82
N GLN A 79 3.10 -7.12 5.21
CA GLN A 79 4.39 -6.49 5.04
C GLN A 79 4.60 -6.10 3.56
N MET A 80 4.71 -4.79 3.30
CA MET A 80 4.98 -4.26 1.96
C MET A 80 6.45 -4.40 1.57
N GLU A 81 6.70 -4.83 0.34
CA GLU A 81 8.03 -5.00 -0.24
C GLU A 81 8.05 -4.65 -1.73
N GLU A 82 9.10 -3.97 -2.21
CA GLU A 82 9.31 -3.75 -3.65
C GLU A 82 9.92 -5.01 -4.28
N ALA A 83 9.12 -5.78 -5.00
CA ALA A 83 9.55 -7.01 -5.67
C ALA A 83 10.24 -6.73 -7.02
N SER A 84 9.86 -5.64 -7.69
CA SER A 84 10.55 -5.11 -8.88
C SER A 84 10.19 -3.64 -9.11
N ILE A 85 10.81 -3.01 -10.10
CA ILE A 85 10.59 -1.59 -10.46
C ILE A 85 9.09 -1.23 -10.62
N HIS A 86 8.23 -2.17 -10.99
CA HIS A 86 6.80 -1.90 -11.15
C HIS A 86 5.91 -2.79 -10.30
N VAL A 87 6.46 -3.55 -9.35
CA VAL A 87 5.68 -4.53 -8.58
C VAL A 87 6.00 -4.42 -7.11
N PHE A 88 4.93 -4.28 -6.31
CA PHE A 88 4.98 -4.39 -4.86
C PHE A 88 4.28 -5.66 -4.42
N HIS A 89 4.84 -6.35 -3.43
CA HIS A 89 4.21 -7.45 -2.73
C HIS A 89 3.74 -6.99 -1.35
N ALA A 90 2.50 -7.31 -1.00
CA ALA A 90 2.02 -7.29 0.39
C ALA A 90 2.02 -8.72 0.91
N ASN A 91 3.08 -9.07 1.63
CA ASN A 91 3.28 -10.41 2.18
C ASN A 91 2.39 -10.61 3.41
N TYR A 92 1.76 -11.76 3.54
CA TYR A 92 0.91 -12.14 4.68
C TYR A 92 0.99 -13.64 4.95
N GLU A 93 0.50 -14.06 6.12
CA GLU A 93 0.32 -15.46 6.46
C GLU A 93 -1.17 -15.82 6.34
N ASP A 94 -1.46 -16.84 5.56
CA ASP A 94 -2.83 -17.34 5.37
C ASP A 94 -3.34 -17.95 6.68
N VAL A 95 -4.49 -17.46 7.17
CA VAL A 95 -5.01 -17.81 8.50
C VAL A 95 -5.44 -19.27 8.60
N GLU A 96 -5.85 -19.89 7.48
CA GLU A 96 -6.33 -21.28 7.47
C GLU A 96 -5.18 -22.28 7.37
N THR A 97 -4.15 -21.94 6.60
CA THR A 97 -3.06 -22.88 6.23
C THR A 97 -1.73 -22.58 6.92
N GLY A 98 -1.52 -21.36 7.43
CA GLY A 98 -0.24 -20.88 7.93
C GLY A 98 0.81 -20.65 6.83
N GLU A 99 0.41 -20.72 5.55
CA GLU A 99 1.32 -20.51 4.42
C GLU A 99 1.58 -19.03 4.20
N LYS A 100 2.83 -18.68 3.91
CA LYS A 100 3.19 -17.33 3.48
C LYS A 100 2.76 -17.11 2.03
N LYS A 101 2.00 -16.05 1.79
CA LYS A 101 1.50 -15.63 0.48
C LYS A 101 1.74 -14.13 0.31
N ALA A 102 1.53 -13.62 -0.91
CA ALA A 102 1.58 -12.19 -1.17
C ALA A 102 0.47 -11.73 -2.11
N LEU A 103 -0.05 -10.54 -1.88
CA LEU A 103 -0.77 -9.79 -2.91
C LEU A 103 0.23 -9.00 -3.75
N ALA A 104 0.26 -9.23 -5.05
CA ALA A 104 1.07 -8.49 -5.99
C ALA A 104 0.30 -7.33 -6.60
N PHE A 105 0.86 -6.12 -6.50
CA PHE A 105 0.35 -4.91 -7.12
C PHE A 105 1.29 -4.48 -8.23
N ARG A 106 0.79 -4.43 -9.47
CA ARG A 106 1.56 -3.79 -10.55
C ARG A 106 1.20 -2.31 -10.63
N VAL A 107 2.25 -1.50 -10.58
CA VAL A 107 2.19 -0.06 -10.51
C VAL A 107 2.71 0.54 -11.82
N LYS A 108 1.98 1.52 -12.37
CA LYS A 108 2.35 2.24 -13.60
C LYS A 108 2.31 3.73 -13.37
N GLU A 109 3.19 4.47 -14.05
CA GLU A 109 3.05 5.91 -14.15
C GLU A 109 1.82 6.27 -14.99
N ASP A 110 1.08 7.26 -14.53
CA ASP A 110 -0.04 7.87 -15.25
C ASP A 110 0.34 9.32 -15.58
N PRO A 111 0.88 9.57 -16.78
CA PRO A 111 1.27 10.91 -17.20
C PRO A 111 0.06 11.83 -17.40
N GLU A 112 -1.13 11.30 -17.68
CA GLU A 112 -2.34 12.10 -17.91
C GLU A 112 -2.92 12.64 -16.59
N ARG A 113 -2.86 11.83 -15.53
CA ARG A 113 -3.32 12.21 -14.19
C ARG A 113 -2.21 12.75 -13.29
N GLY A 114 -0.97 12.83 -13.80
CA GLY A 114 0.20 13.36 -13.07
C GLY A 114 0.61 12.50 -11.87
N GLY A 115 0.34 11.20 -11.93
CA GLY A 115 0.35 10.31 -10.78
C GLY A 115 0.79 8.88 -11.11
N VAL A 116 0.36 7.97 -10.24
CA VAL A 116 0.65 6.56 -10.31
C VAL A 116 -0.67 5.80 -10.20
N ILE A 117 -0.82 4.74 -10.99
CA ILE A 117 -2.03 3.92 -11.06
C ILE A 117 -1.66 2.44 -10.90
N ILE A 118 -2.62 1.65 -10.44
CA ILE A 118 -2.49 0.20 -10.34
C ILE A 118 -3.33 -0.44 -11.43
N ASP A 119 -2.73 -1.33 -12.20
CA ASP A 119 -3.41 -1.99 -13.32
C ASP A 119 -3.48 -3.52 -13.18
N PHE A 120 -3.00 -4.05 -12.05
CA PHE A 120 -3.07 -5.46 -11.73
C PHE A 120 -3.03 -5.68 -10.21
N VAL A 121 -3.88 -6.59 -9.74
CA VAL A 121 -3.85 -7.16 -8.39
C VAL A 121 -4.01 -8.67 -8.53
N GLY A 122 -3.17 -9.46 -7.87
CA GLY A 122 -3.26 -10.91 -7.88
C GLY A 122 -2.49 -11.55 -6.73
N ILE A 123 -2.62 -12.86 -6.57
CA ILE A 123 -1.94 -13.63 -5.51
C ILE A 123 -0.64 -14.26 -6.03
N VAL A 124 0.37 -14.28 -5.17
CA VAL A 124 1.62 -15.02 -5.34
C VAL A 124 1.72 -16.00 -4.18
N GLU A 125 1.93 -17.28 -4.49
CA GLU A 125 2.00 -18.37 -3.51
C GLU A 125 3.44 -18.86 -3.33
N GLY A 126 3.77 -19.36 -2.14
CA GLY A 126 4.99 -20.14 -1.90
C GLY A 126 6.28 -19.31 -1.78
N SER A 127 7.42 -19.92 -2.16
CA SER A 127 8.77 -19.35 -2.00
C SER A 127 9.00 -18.02 -2.73
N ASP A 128 8.12 -17.67 -3.66
CA ASP A 128 8.20 -16.47 -4.48
C ASP A 128 7.65 -15.22 -3.74
N ALA A 129 6.86 -15.42 -2.68
CA ALA A 129 6.46 -14.35 -1.74
C ALA A 129 7.59 -13.94 -0.79
N SER A 130 8.71 -14.66 -0.80
CA SER A 130 9.88 -14.39 0.06
C SER A 130 11.14 -14.30 -0.80
N SER A 131 11.18 -13.36 -1.76
CA SER A 131 12.43 -13.05 -2.45
C SER A 131 13.29 -12.17 -1.53
N LYS A 132 14.39 -12.76 -1.07
CA LYS A 132 15.41 -12.19 -0.17
C LYS A 132 15.96 -10.83 -0.57
#